data_AF-A0A108U9K9-F1
#
_entry.id   AF-A0A108U9K9-F1
#
_cell.length_a   1.000
_cell.length_b   1.000
_cell.length_c   1.000
_cell.angle_alpha   90.00
_cell.angle_beta   90.00
_cell.angle_gamma   90.00
#
_symmetry.space_group_name_H-M   'P 1'
#
loop_
_entity.id
_entity.type
_entity.pdbx_description
1 polymer ?
#
loop_
_entity_poly.entity_id
_entity_poly.type
_entity_poly.pdbx_seq_one_letter_code
_entity_poly.pdbx_strand_id
1 'polypeptide(L)' 'MTNKTCAACDCPLDDSAFQVRIGGKAVEVCCDDCARKLKEAYDSAITPGND' A
#
# COMPACT_ATOMS: atom_id res chain seq x y z
N MET A 1 -5.96 4.88 20.86
CA MET A 1 -5.77 3.85 19.82
C MET A 1 -5.11 4.53 18.64
N THR A 2 -3.94 4.08 18.21
CA THR A 2 -3.32 4.59 16.99
C THR A 2 -4.09 3.94 15.84
N ASN A 3 -5.13 4.61 15.34
CA ASN A 3 -5.86 4.14 14.17
C ASN A 3 -4.89 4.15 13.00
N LYS A 4 -4.39 2.96 12.64
CA LYS A 4 -3.67 2.75 11.41
C LYS A 4 -4.71 2.76 10.29
N THR A 5 -4.39 3.42 9.19
CA THR A 5 -5.25 3.47 8.02
C THR A 5 -4.55 2.85 6.82
N CYS A 6 -5.32 2.18 5.97
CA CYS A 6 -4.80 1.52 4.80
C CYS A 6 -4.17 2.56 3.87
N ALA A 7 -2.91 2.38 3.52
CA ALA A 7 -2.20 3.34 2.67
C ALA A 7 -2.80 3.49 1.25
N ALA A 8 -3.69 2.57 0.84
CA ALA A 8 -4.34 2.58 -0.47
C ALA A 8 -5.72 3.24 -0.48
N CYS A 9 -6.51 3.03 0.57
CA CYS A 9 -7.93 3.43 0.61
C CYS A 9 -8.32 4.19 1.87
N ASP A 10 -7.37 4.48 2.75
CA ASP A 10 -7.54 5.21 4.01
C ASP A 10 -8.56 4.62 5.00
N CYS A 11 -9.06 3.40 4.73
CA CYS A 11 -9.92 2.68 5.66
C CYS A 11 -9.16 2.29 6.94
N PRO A 12 -9.85 2.24 8.10
CA PRO A 12 -9.23 1.76 9.33
C PRO A 12 -8.70 0.34 9.15
N LEU A 13 -7.46 0.13 9.59
CA LEU A 13 -6.81 -1.17 9.62
C LEU A 13 -7.13 -1.84 10.96
N ASP A 14 -7.75 -3.00 10.90
CA ASP A 14 -7.95 -3.90 12.03
C ASP A 14 -6.79 -4.92 12.13
N ASP A 15 -6.84 -5.83 13.09
CA ASP A 15 -5.85 -6.92 13.27
C ASP A 15 -5.67 -7.84 12.05
N SER A 16 -6.55 -7.74 11.05
CA SER A 16 -6.43 -8.46 9.77
C SER A 16 -5.49 -7.77 8.78
N ALA A 17 -5.04 -6.56 9.09
CA ALA A 17 -4.05 -5.83 8.30
C ALA A 17 -2.72 -6.56 8.25
N PHE A 18 -2.01 -6.40 7.14
CA PHE A 18 -0.66 -6.94 6.99
C PHE A 18 0.27 -5.91 6.37
N GLN A 19 1.56 -6.11 6.65
CA GLN A 19 2.61 -5.21 6.21
C GLN A 19 3.25 -5.74 4.93
N VAL A 20 3.31 -4.89 3.90
CA VAL A 20 3.98 -5.17 2.63
C VAL A 20 5.13 -4.20 2.39
N ARG A 21 6.14 -4.65 1.64
CA ARG A 21 7.28 -3.79 1.24
C ARG A 21 7.08 -3.28 -0.17
N ILE A 22 6.97 -1.96 -0.31
CA ILE A 22 6.81 -1.25 -1.59
C ILE A 22 7.91 -0.20 -1.67
N GLY A 23 8.78 -0.30 -2.68
CA GLY A 23 9.89 0.64 -2.83
C GLY A 23 10.88 0.71 -1.67
N GLY A 24 11.06 -0.41 -0.95
CA GLY A 24 11.90 -0.45 0.25
C GLY A 24 11.25 0.18 1.50
N LYS A 25 10.03 0.73 1.39
CA LYS A 25 9.23 1.18 2.54
C LYS A 25 8.24 0.09 2.94
N ALA A 26 8.08 -0.10 4.25
CA ALA A 26 7.04 -0.94 4.81
C ALA A 26 5.74 -0.13 4.92
N VAL A 27 4.65 -0.64 4.35
CA VAL A 27 3.31 -0.04 4.40
C VAL A 27 2.29 -1.09 4.82
N GLU A 28 1.25 -0.65 5.51
CA GLU A 28 0.18 -1.52 6.01
C GLU A 28 -1.07 -1.38 5.13
N VAL A 29 -1.69 -2.52 4.83
CA VAL A 29 -2.84 -2.62 3.93
C VAL A 29 -3.90 -3.55 4.49
N CYS A 30 -5.15 -3.27 4.14
CA CYS A 30 -6.30 -4.04 4.62
C CYS A 30 -6.55 -5.32 3.82
N CYS A 31 -5.97 -5.45 2.61
CA CYS A 31 -6.15 -6.60 1.73
C CYS A 31 -5.06 -6.65 0.64
N ASP A 32 -4.90 -7.81 -0.01
CA ASP A 32 -3.98 -8.03 -1.13
C ASP A 32 -4.23 -7.11 -2.33
N ASP A 33 -5.48 -6.75 -2.60
CA ASP A 33 -5.80 -5.83 -3.68
C ASP A 33 -5.17 -4.45 -3.44
N CYS A 34 -5.26 -3.94 -2.20
CA CYS A 34 -4.62 -2.69 -1.79
C CYS A 34 -3.09 -2.78 -1.90
N ALA A 35 -2.49 -3.92 -1.50
CA ALA A 35 -1.06 -4.17 -1.66
C ALA A 35 -0.63 -4.08 -3.12
N ARG A 36 -1.37 -4.76 -4.00
CA ARG A 36 -1.10 -4.83 -5.43
C ARG A 36 -1.21 -3.44 -6.07
N LYS A 37 -2.28 -2.70 -5.77
CA LYS A 37 -2.52 -1.36 -6.32
C LYS A 37 -1.44 -0.36 -5.93
N LEU A 38 -1.00 -0.38 -4.67
CA LEU A 38 0.12 0.44 -4.22
C LEU A 38 1.43 0.05 -4.91
N LYS A 39 1.64 -1.26 -5.16
CA LYS A 39 2.83 -1.74 -5.84
C LYS A 39 2.84 -1.31 -7.30
N GLU A 40 1.71 -1.45 -8.00
CA GLU A 40 1.53 -0.97 -9.38
C GLU A 40 1.71 0.55 -9.47
N ALA A 41 1.09 1.32 -8.58
CA ALA A 41 1.26 2.76 -8.53
C ALA A 41 2.72 3.18 -8.29
N TYR A 42 3.42 2.47 -7.40
CA TYR A 42 4.84 2.68 -7.19
C TYR A 42 5.66 2.33 -8.44
N ASP A 43 5.40 1.18 -9.06
CA ASP A 43 6.09 0.73 -10.29
C ASP A 43 5.91 1.73 -11.44
N SER A 44 4.70 2.24 -11.63
CA SER A 44 4.38 3.32 -12.57
C SER A 44 5.07 4.64 -12.22
N ALA A 45 5.29 4.92 -10.93
CA ALA A 45 5.98 6.14 -10.49
C ALA A 45 7.52 6.03 -10.58
N ILE A 46 8.09 4.82 -10.46
CA ILE A 46 9.54 4.60 -10.53
C ILE A 46 10.08 4.23 -11.90
N THR A 47 9.21 3.86 -12.84
CA THR A 47 9.59 3.68 -14.23
C THR A 47 9.39 5.02 -14.95
N PRO A 48 10.45 5.80 -15.24
CA PRO A 48 10.33 6.97 -16.10
C PRO A 48 10.13 6.49 -17.54
N GLY A 49 8.88 6.20 -17.91
CA GLY A 49 8.56 5.54 -19.17
C GLY A 49 7.19 5.89 -19.71
N ASN A 50 7.01 7.18 -20.03
CA ASN A 50 6.12 7.72 -21.07
C ASN A 50 4.61 7.40 -21.01
N ASP A 51 3.84 8.43 -20.64
CA ASP A 51 2.56 8.75 -21.31
C ASP A 51 2.71 8.72 -22.84
#